data_AF-A0A813CFT5-F1
#
_entry.id   AF-A0A813CFT5-F1
#
_cell.length_a   1.000
_cell.length_b   1.000
_cell.length_c   1.000
_cell.angle_alpha   90.00
_cell.angle_beta   90.00
_cell.angle_gamma   90.00
#
_symmetry.space_group_name_H-M   'P 1'
#
loop_
_entity.id
_entity.type
_entity.pdbx_description
1 polymer ?
#
loop_
_entity_poly.entity_id
_entity_poly.type
_entity_poly.pdbx_seq_one_letter_code
_entity_poly.pdbx_strand_id
1 'polypeptide(L)'
;MGFKSLSSPLVESFLHVHEKHGTYSMLEMRALELMDSAVVSAQNFSQCDKDSKAMRESWQRAMWAEERSQEALLEAWAATVSGAERLLIALNHEQLLLRLVDFAKEDMDMEPFCADTQRLAQQFYGRAVSLLDRAAWPLVQQAITFQAVASYQEQQLQLKHLQYVPLPEIWQTLKKQLAAVAEPSQPEGLQVAAEALAAMGPELCPAPQSCPRGLQLAQGFEAHGRACQAAAKTVHVMSPHAAAGLVQQLRLRPEPLRSLALLREVEVAVEGRQGAPA
;
A
#
# COMPACT_ATOMS: atom_id res chain seq x y z
N MET A 1 -8.04 -10.85 -17.90
CA MET A 1 -7.04 -10.29 -16.97
C MET A 1 -7.20 -10.97 -15.63
N GLY A 2 -6.47 -12.05 -15.40
CA GLY A 2 -6.51 -12.76 -14.12
C GLY A 2 -5.48 -12.14 -13.18
N PHE A 3 -5.94 -11.39 -12.19
CA PHE A 3 -5.16 -11.28 -10.94
C PHE A 3 -4.85 -12.71 -10.52
N LYS A 4 -3.59 -13.14 -10.56
CA LYS A 4 -3.19 -14.41 -9.97
C LYS A 4 -3.58 -14.34 -8.50
N SER A 5 -4.68 -15.01 -8.15
CA SER A 5 -5.15 -15.35 -6.81
C SER A 5 -4.59 -14.47 -5.70
N LEU A 6 -5.04 -13.21 -5.63
CA LEU A 6 -4.99 -12.41 -4.41
C LEU A 6 -6.06 -12.90 -3.41
N SER A 7 -6.16 -14.22 -3.18
CA SER A 7 -6.46 -14.74 -1.85
C SER A 7 -5.21 -14.53 -0.96
N SER A 8 -4.69 -13.31 -0.97
CA SER A 8 -3.48 -12.94 -0.26
C SER A 8 -3.87 -12.72 1.20
N PRO A 9 -3.11 -13.25 2.17
CA PRO A 9 -3.36 -13.01 3.59
C PRO A 9 -3.49 -11.51 3.94
N LEU A 10 -2.93 -10.61 3.11
CA LEU A 10 -3.12 -9.17 3.24
C LEU A 10 -4.55 -8.72 2.94
N VAL A 11 -5.17 -9.26 1.87
CA VAL A 11 -6.56 -8.93 1.50
C VAL A 11 -7.52 -9.43 2.58
N GLU A 12 -7.30 -10.66 3.07
CA GLU A 12 -8.08 -11.22 4.20
C GLU A 12 -7.93 -10.35 5.45
N SER A 13 -6.74 -9.83 5.72
CA SER A 13 -6.51 -8.93 6.85
C SER A 13 -7.28 -7.63 6.72
N PHE A 14 -7.31 -7.00 5.53
CA PHE A 14 -8.11 -5.79 5.32
C PHE A 14 -9.61 -6.06 5.42
N LEU A 15 -10.09 -7.18 4.86
CA LEU A 15 -11.49 -7.57 5.01
C LEU A 15 -11.87 -7.77 6.48
N HIS A 16 -11.00 -8.40 7.27
CA HIS A 16 -11.21 -8.60 8.69
C HIS A 16 -11.28 -7.27 9.47
N VAL A 17 -10.41 -6.30 9.14
CA VAL A 17 -10.44 -4.96 9.72
C VAL A 17 -11.78 -4.28 9.44
N HIS A 18 -12.26 -4.33 8.19
CA HIS A 18 -13.54 -3.76 7.81
C HIS A 18 -14.72 -4.45 8.50
N GLU A 19 -14.71 -5.78 8.60
CA GLU A 19 -15.74 -6.56 9.28
C GLU A 19 -15.84 -6.19 10.76
N LYS A 20 -14.70 -6.13 11.46
CA LYS A 20 -14.67 -5.79 12.89
C LYS A 20 -15.04 -4.33 13.13
N HIS A 21 -14.56 -3.41 12.30
CA HIS A 21 -14.99 -2.02 12.37
C HIS A 21 -16.50 -1.86 12.13
N GLY A 22 -17.06 -2.56 11.13
CA GLY A 22 -18.50 -2.53 10.86
C GLY A 22 -19.32 -3.09 12.03
N THR A 23 -18.83 -4.14 12.69
CA THR A 23 -19.44 -4.71 13.90
C THR A 23 -19.44 -3.70 15.05
N TYR A 24 -18.30 -3.04 15.30
CA TYR A 24 -18.22 -1.98 16.30
C TYR A 24 -19.20 -0.84 15.98
N SER A 25 -19.18 -0.30 14.76
CA SER A 25 -20.04 0.82 14.37
C SER A 25 -21.54 0.51 14.55
N MET A 26 -21.95 -0.72 14.23
CA MET A 26 -23.33 -1.18 14.45
C MET A 26 -23.69 -1.21 15.94
N LEU A 27 -22.81 -1.77 16.77
CA LEU A 27 -23.05 -1.90 18.22
C LEU A 27 -23.01 -0.54 18.91
N GLU A 28 -22.15 0.36 18.49
CA GLU A 28 -22.08 1.73 18.99
C GLU A 28 -23.37 2.50 18.69
N MET A 29 -23.87 2.46 17.45
CA MET A 29 -25.15 3.10 17.11
C MET A 29 -26.29 2.55 17.98
N ARG A 30 -26.32 1.22 18.18
CA ARG A 30 -27.34 0.59 19.03
C ARG A 30 -27.20 0.99 20.50
N ALA A 31 -25.98 1.12 21.01
CA ALA A 31 -25.73 1.60 22.37
C ALA A 31 -26.25 3.03 22.55
N LEU A 32 -25.96 3.91 21.60
CA LEU A 32 -26.45 5.30 21.60
C LEU A 32 -27.99 5.38 21.57
N GLU A 33 -28.65 4.61 20.71
CA GLU A 33 -30.12 4.55 20.66
C GLU A 33 -30.73 4.10 22.00
N LEU A 34 -30.10 3.14 22.68
CA LEU A 34 -30.55 2.65 23.98
C LEU A 34 -30.26 3.65 25.10
N MET A 35 -29.15 4.39 25.03
CA MET A 35 -28.86 5.49 25.94
C MET A 35 -29.89 6.61 25.82
N ASP A 36 -30.23 7.02 24.60
CA ASP A 36 -31.27 8.03 24.36
C ASP A 36 -32.63 7.59 24.93
N SER A 37 -32.99 6.31 24.72
CA SER A 37 -34.20 5.74 25.31
C SER A 37 -34.17 5.76 26.85
N ALA A 38 -33.02 5.47 27.46
CA ALA A 38 -32.84 5.52 28.91
C ALA A 38 -32.95 6.96 29.45
N VAL A 39 -32.40 7.96 28.76
CA VAL A 39 -32.52 9.39 29.11
C VAL A 39 -33.98 9.83 29.05
N VAL A 40 -34.71 9.49 27.99
CA VAL A 40 -36.15 9.79 27.88
C VAL A 40 -36.95 9.12 29.00
N SER A 41 -36.61 7.87 29.35
CA SER A 41 -37.25 7.15 30.45
C SER A 41 -37.00 7.84 31.81
N ALA A 42 -35.77 8.32 32.05
CA ALA A 42 -35.41 9.07 33.25
C ALA A 42 -36.13 10.43 33.33
N GLN A 43 -36.23 11.16 32.21
CA GLN A 43 -36.98 12.42 32.14
C GLN A 43 -38.46 12.21 32.48
N ASN A 44 -39.08 11.17 31.91
CA ASN A 44 -40.48 10.84 32.17
C ASN A 44 -40.73 10.44 33.63
N PHE A 45 -39.78 9.75 34.26
CA PHE A 45 -39.84 9.43 35.69
C PHE A 45 -39.74 10.69 36.56
N SER A 46 -38.86 11.64 36.21
CA SER A 46 -38.71 12.89 36.97
C SER A 46 -39.95 13.80 36.94
N GLN A 47 -40.81 13.66 35.92
CA GLN A 47 -41.95 14.53 35.69
C GLN A 47 -43.27 14.01 36.28
N CYS A 48 -43.39 12.73 36.61
CA CYS A 48 -44.58 12.10 37.17
C CYS A 48 -44.21 10.79 37.89
N ASP A 49 -44.86 10.50 39.03
CA ASP A 49 -44.68 9.36 39.96
C ASP A 49 -44.80 7.95 39.32
N LYS A 50 -43.93 7.62 38.36
CA LYS A 50 -43.94 6.37 37.58
C LYS A 50 -43.02 5.32 38.18
N ASP A 51 -43.30 4.06 37.87
CA ASP A 51 -42.55 2.90 38.35
C ASP A 51 -41.05 2.98 37.99
N SER A 52 -40.20 3.13 39.02
CA SER A 52 -38.74 3.13 38.95
C SER A 52 -38.14 1.89 38.26
N LYS A 53 -38.91 0.81 38.12
CA LYS A 53 -38.50 -0.43 37.47
C LYS A 53 -38.21 -0.22 35.98
N ALA A 54 -39.10 0.47 35.25
CA ALA A 54 -38.94 0.69 33.82
C ALA A 54 -37.72 1.56 33.49
N MET A 55 -37.45 2.58 34.32
CA MET A 55 -36.25 3.40 34.21
C MET A 55 -34.99 2.57 34.46
N ARG A 56 -34.96 1.77 35.54
CA ARG A 56 -33.83 0.90 35.86
C ARG A 56 -33.54 -0.13 34.77
N GLU A 57 -34.57 -0.77 34.23
CA GLU A 57 -34.43 -1.74 33.13
C GLU A 57 -33.93 -1.09 31.83
N SER A 58 -34.37 0.15 31.54
CA SER A 58 -33.86 0.89 30.40
C SER A 58 -32.39 1.28 30.58
N TRP A 59 -32.03 1.75 31.77
CA TRP A 59 -30.66 2.11 32.11
C TRP A 59 -29.72 0.90 32.05
N GLN A 60 -30.12 -0.24 32.64
CA GLN A 60 -29.34 -1.47 32.59
C GLN A 60 -29.09 -1.96 31.17
N ARG A 61 -30.11 -1.92 30.31
CA ARG A 61 -29.96 -2.29 28.89
C ARG A 61 -29.00 -1.36 28.14
N ALA A 62 -29.05 -0.05 28.41
CA ALA A 62 -28.12 0.91 27.83
C ALA A 62 -26.67 0.65 28.28
N MET A 63 -26.46 0.40 29.58
CA MET A 63 -25.13 0.06 30.10
C MET A 63 -24.56 -1.21 29.49
N TRP A 64 -25.34 -2.28 29.37
CA TRP A 64 -24.87 -3.51 28.73
C TRP A 64 -24.57 -3.35 27.24
N ALA A 65 -25.35 -2.51 26.54
CA ALA A 65 -25.10 -2.21 25.14
C ALA A 65 -23.79 -1.42 24.96
N GLU A 66 -23.52 -0.48 25.86
CA GLU A 66 -22.26 0.28 25.90
C GLU A 66 -21.06 -0.61 26.21
N GLU A 67 -21.14 -1.47 27.23
CA GLU A 67 -20.08 -2.45 27.53
C GLU A 67 -19.79 -3.33 26.31
N ARG A 68 -20.85 -3.77 25.61
CA ARG A 68 -20.70 -4.59 24.41
C ARG A 68 -20.11 -3.83 23.22
N SER A 69 -20.41 -2.54 23.06
CA SER A 69 -19.78 -1.72 22.01
C SER A 69 -18.31 -1.45 22.32
N GLN A 70 -17.94 -1.28 23.58
CA GLN A 70 -16.55 -1.14 24.03
C GLN A 70 -15.73 -2.42 23.78
N GLU A 71 -16.28 -3.59 24.06
CA GLU A 71 -15.65 -4.87 23.70
C GLU A 71 -15.42 -4.97 22.19
N ALA A 72 -16.43 -4.62 21.38
CA ALA A 72 -16.31 -4.64 19.93
C ALA A 72 -15.29 -3.62 19.40
N LEU A 73 -15.14 -2.46 20.06
CA LEU A 73 -14.10 -1.48 19.74
C LEU A 73 -12.70 -2.06 19.97
N LEU A 74 -12.48 -2.77 21.09
CA LEU A 74 -11.20 -3.43 21.36
C LEU A 74 -10.89 -4.53 20.34
N GLU A 75 -11.88 -5.33 19.95
CA GLU A 75 -11.72 -6.33 18.88
C GLU A 75 -11.41 -5.67 17.53
N ALA A 76 -12.09 -4.57 17.21
CA ALA A 76 -11.85 -3.80 15.99
C ALA A 76 -10.45 -3.21 15.96
N TRP A 77 -9.97 -2.66 17.09
CA TRP A 77 -8.61 -2.17 17.21
C TRP A 77 -7.57 -3.27 17.06
N ALA A 78 -7.78 -4.42 17.68
CA ALA A 78 -6.88 -5.57 17.54
C ALA A 78 -6.78 -6.04 16.07
N ALA A 79 -7.90 -6.07 15.35
CA ALA A 79 -7.92 -6.38 13.92
C ALA A 79 -7.16 -5.32 13.10
N THR A 80 -7.34 -4.03 13.42
CA THR A 80 -6.58 -2.92 12.82
C THR A 80 -5.08 -3.12 13.02
N VAL A 81 -4.62 -3.32 14.26
CA VAL A 81 -3.18 -3.54 14.54
C VAL A 81 -2.63 -4.77 13.81
N SER A 82 -3.37 -5.88 13.79
CA SER A 82 -2.97 -7.08 13.03
C SER A 82 -2.87 -6.82 11.52
N GLY A 83 -3.84 -6.09 10.96
CA GLY A 83 -3.81 -5.69 9.55
C GLY A 83 -2.64 -4.76 9.23
N ALA A 84 -2.28 -3.87 10.15
CA ALA A 84 -1.11 -3.00 10.04
C ALA A 84 0.19 -3.80 9.96
N GLU A 85 0.38 -4.72 10.89
CA GLU A 85 1.54 -5.59 10.94
C GLU A 85 1.66 -6.43 9.66
N ARG A 86 0.55 -6.99 9.16
CA ARG A 86 0.54 -7.76 7.92
C ARG A 86 0.95 -6.91 6.72
N LEU A 87 0.47 -5.67 6.63
CA LEU A 87 0.87 -4.75 5.57
C LEU A 87 2.37 -4.40 5.66
N LEU A 88 2.89 -4.16 6.87
CA LEU A 88 4.32 -3.92 7.07
C LEU A 88 5.18 -5.11 6.65
N ILE A 89 4.74 -6.34 6.95
CA ILE A 89 5.42 -7.56 6.51
C ILE A 89 5.42 -7.62 4.98
N ALA A 90 4.26 -7.40 4.35
CA ALA A 90 4.15 -7.44 2.90
C ALA A 90 5.05 -6.39 2.21
N LEU A 91 5.09 -5.17 2.74
CA LEU A 91 5.93 -4.09 2.21
C LEU A 91 7.42 -4.36 2.39
N ASN A 92 7.86 -4.70 3.61
CA ASN A 92 9.28 -4.78 3.94
C ASN A 92 9.94 -6.13 3.61
N HIS A 93 9.23 -7.24 3.82
CA HIS A 93 9.80 -8.59 3.69
C HIS A 93 9.41 -9.27 2.38
N GLU A 94 8.20 -9.01 1.88
CA GLU A 94 7.70 -9.66 0.66
C GLU A 94 7.88 -8.79 -0.60
N GLN A 95 8.46 -7.58 -0.47
CA GLN A 95 8.65 -6.62 -1.57
C GLN A 95 7.36 -6.39 -2.38
N LEU A 96 6.24 -6.19 -1.67
CA LEU A 96 4.90 -6.14 -2.26
C LEU A 96 4.85 -5.27 -3.51
N LEU A 97 5.40 -4.04 -3.47
CA LEU A 97 5.34 -3.09 -4.58
C LEU A 97 5.95 -3.64 -5.88
N LEU A 98 7.09 -4.34 -5.80
CA LEU A 98 7.75 -4.92 -6.97
C LEU A 98 6.96 -6.11 -7.53
N ARG A 99 6.30 -6.87 -6.66
CA ARG A 99 5.48 -8.03 -7.06
C ARG A 99 4.13 -7.65 -7.67
N LEU A 100 3.70 -6.39 -7.56
CA LEU A 100 2.44 -5.94 -8.13
C LEU A 100 2.47 -5.85 -9.66
N VAL A 101 3.65 -5.85 -10.28
CA VAL A 101 3.82 -5.63 -11.72
C VAL A 101 4.52 -6.82 -12.37
N ASP A 102 4.06 -7.18 -13.57
CA ASP A 102 4.69 -8.16 -14.45
C ASP A 102 5.15 -7.45 -15.73
N PHE A 103 6.39 -6.96 -15.73
CA PHE A 103 6.92 -6.12 -16.82
C PHE A 103 6.97 -6.82 -18.18
N ALA A 104 6.93 -8.16 -18.20
CA ALA A 104 7.01 -8.95 -19.43
C ALA A 104 5.68 -9.05 -20.20
N LYS A 105 4.58 -8.52 -19.67
CA LYS A 105 3.24 -8.61 -20.30
C LYS A 105 2.71 -7.29 -20.85
N GLU A 106 3.53 -6.26 -20.87
CA GLU A 106 3.10 -4.94 -21.29
C GLU A 106 3.28 -4.77 -22.79
N ASP A 107 2.18 -4.48 -23.49
CA ASP A 107 2.22 -4.09 -24.90
C ASP A 107 2.99 -2.77 -25.02
N MET A 108 4.05 -2.78 -25.82
CA MET A 108 4.99 -1.68 -25.92
C MET A 108 4.77 -0.83 -27.17
N ASP A 109 4.10 0.31 -26.99
CA ASP A 109 4.09 1.42 -27.96
C ASP A 109 5.34 2.29 -27.77
N MET A 110 6.53 1.70 -27.81
CA MET A 110 7.80 2.43 -27.70
C MET A 110 8.60 2.37 -28.99
N GLU A 111 9.14 3.52 -29.42
CA GLU A 111 10.05 3.55 -30.56
C GLU A 111 11.37 2.85 -30.17
N PRO A 112 11.83 1.85 -30.95
CA PRO A 112 13.08 1.16 -30.67
C PRO A 112 14.26 2.11 -30.89
N PHE A 113 14.90 2.55 -29.79
CA PHE A 113 16.05 3.45 -29.84
C PHE A 113 17.27 2.87 -29.11
N CYS A 114 17.91 1.89 -29.75
CA CYS A 114 19.02 1.12 -29.18
C CYS A 114 20.39 1.83 -29.26
N ALA A 115 20.43 3.01 -29.90
CA ALA A 115 21.64 3.79 -30.08
C ALA A 115 22.06 4.58 -28.83
N ASP A 116 21.11 4.87 -27.93
CA ASP A 116 21.35 5.59 -26.67
C ASP A 116 20.82 4.76 -25.50
N THR A 117 21.76 4.04 -24.88
CA THR A 117 21.51 3.15 -23.75
C THR A 117 20.90 3.88 -22.56
N GLN A 118 21.35 5.11 -22.28
CA GLN A 118 20.86 5.87 -21.12
C GLN A 118 19.42 6.32 -21.33
N ARG A 119 19.10 6.82 -22.53
CA ARG A 119 17.73 7.21 -22.88
C ARG A 119 16.79 6.01 -22.87
N LEU A 120 17.22 4.88 -23.42
CA LEU A 120 16.44 3.64 -23.41
C LEU A 120 16.15 3.16 -21.98
N ALA A 121 17.18 3.10 -21.13
CA ALA A 121 17.01 2.71 -19.73
C ALA A 121 16.12 3.69 -18.95
N GLN A 122 16.21 5.00 -19.21
CA GLN A 122 15.31 5.99 -18.62
C GLN A 122 13.85 5.74 -19.03
N GLN A 123 13.59 5.46 -20.30
CA GLN A 123 12.23 5.18 -20.79
C GLN A 123 11.65 3.93 -20.13
N PHE A 124 12.42 2.85 -20.03
CA PHE A 124 11.99 1.64 -19.33
C PHE A 124 11.74 1.88 -17.85
N TYR A 125 12.64 2.61 -17.18
CA TYR A 125 12.48 2.95 -15.78
C TYR A 125 11.21 3.80 -15.54
N GLY A 126 11.00 4.87 -16.31
CA GLY A 126 9.80 5.70 -16.22
C GLY A 126 8.51 4.92 -16.47
N ARG A 127 8.52 3.99 -17.44
CA ARG A 127 7.38 3.11 -17.68
C ARG A 127 7.13 2.17 -16.50
N ALA A 128 8.18 1.54 -15.99
CA ALA A 128 8.10 0.62 -14.87
C ALA A 128 7.58 1.29 -13.59
N VAL A 129 8.07 2.49 -13.28
CA VAL A 129 7.57 3.32 -12.18
C VAL A 129 6.11 3.68 -12.40
N SER A 130 5.72 4.09 -13.61
CA SER A 130 4.31 4.39 -13.92
C SER A 130 3.38 3.18 -13.79
N LEU A 131 3.85 1.97 -14.13
CA LEU A 131 3.07 0.74 -13.98
C LEU A 131 2.92 0.35 -12.52
N LEU A 132 4.00 0.47 -11.76
CA LEU A 132 3.96 0.26 -10.32
C LEU A 132 3.03 1.26 -9.64
N ASP A 133 3.06 2.54 -10.03
CA ASP A 133 2.13 3.56 -9.51
C ASP A 133 0.66 3.16 -9.72
N ARG A 134 0.33 2.69 -10.93
CA ARG A 134 -1.03 2.22 -11.27
C ARG A 134 -1.41 0.97 -10.48
N ALA A 135 -0.50 0.01 -10.36
CA ALA A 135 -0.76 -1.25 -9.67
C ALA A 135 -0.82 -1.07 -8.14
N ALA A 136 -0.06 -0.13 -7.58
CA ALA A 136 -0.09 0.24 -6.17
C ALA A 136 -1.30 1.12 -5.80
N TRP A 137 -2.00 1.68 -6.78
CA TRP A 137 -3.12 2.59 -6.53
C TRP A 137 -4.21 2.01 -5.61
N PRO A 138 -4.72 0.78 -5.82
CA PRO A 138 -5.71 0.19 -4.91
C PRO A 138 -5.15 0.00 -3.50
N LEU A 139 -3.87 -0.35 -3.37
CA LEU A 139 -3.20 -0.50 -2.08
C LEU A 139 -3.14 0.85 -1.33
N VAL A 140 -2.83 1.93 -2.03
CA VAL A 140 -2.79 3.29 -1.47
C VAL A 140 -4.19 3.72 -1.02
N GLN A 141 -5.23 3.45 -1.81
CA GLN A 141 -6.61 3.72 -1.42
C GLN A 141 -7.02 2.93 -0.16
N GLN A 142 -6.63 1.66 -0.08
CA GLN A 142 -6.87 0.85 1.12
C GLN A 142 -6.09 1.37 2.32
N ALA A 143 -4.84 1.79 2.16
CA ALA A 143 -4.04 2.39 3.23
C ALA A 143 -4.64 3.70 3.75
N ILE A 144 -5.17 4.57 2.87
CA ILE A 144 -5.91 5.78 3.25
C ILE A 144 -7.15 5.43 4.09
N THR A 145 -7.95 4.48 3.60
CA THR A 145 -9.18 4.06 4.29
C THR A 145 -8.86 3.44 5.64
N PHE A 146 -7.84 2.59 5.69
CA PHE A 146 -7.32 1.98 6.89
C PHE A 146 -6.88 3.03 7.93
N GLN A 147 -6.12 4.04 7.51
CA GLN A 147 -5.67 5.12 8.40
C GLN A 147 -6.85 5.91 8.98
N ALA A 148 -7.88 6.18 8.18
CA ALA A 148 -9.09 6.86 8.65
C ALA A 148 -9.84 6.03 9.70
N VAL A 149 -10.01 4.72 9.45
CA VAL A 149 -10.63 3.79 10.40
C VAL A 149 -9.83 3.71 11.70
N ALA A 150 -8.50 3.57 11.61
CA ALA A 150 -7.63 3.52 12.77
C ALA A 150 -7.69 4.81 13.60
N SER A 151 -7.63 5.98 12.95
CA SER A 151 -7.70 7.28 13.65
C SER A 151 -9.04 7.45 14.37
N TYR A 152 -10.14 7.02 13.76
CA TYR A 152 -11.46 7.04 14.39
C TYR A 152 -11.53 6.08 15.60
N GLN A 153 -11.09 4.84 15.45
CA GLN A 153 -11.07 3.86 16.54
C GLN A 153 -10.21 4.34 17.71
N GLU A 154 -9.03 4.89 17.43
CA GLU A 154 -8.12 5.44 18.45
C GLU A 154 -8.79 6.59 19.22
N GLN A 155 -9.45 7.51 18.53
CA GLN A 155 -10.21 8.58 19.18
C GLN A 155 -11.30 8.00 20.11
N GLN A 156 -12.02 6.98 19.68
CA GLN A 156 -13.05 6.34 20.49
C GLN A 156 -12.47 5.62 21.71
N LEU A 157 -11.32 4.95 21.56
CA LEU A 157 -10.60 4.32 22.67
C LEU A 157 -10.19 5.36 23.72
N GLN A 158 -9.68 6.52 23.27
CA GLN A 158 -9.32 7.63 24.16
C GLN A 158 -10.53 8.22 24.88
N LEU A 159 -11.63 8.48 24.16
CA LEU A 159 -12.87 9.02 24.73
C LEU A 159 -13.47 8.08 25.78
N LYS A 160 -13.36 6.77 25.57
CA LYS A 160 -13.86 5.73 26.49
C LYS A 160 -12.83 5.30 27.54
N HIS A 161 -11.66 5.95 27.58
CA HIS A 161 -10.54 5.65 28.49
C HIS A 161 -10.11 4.17 28.48
N LEU A 162 -10.20 3.52 27.33
CA LEU A 162 -9.81 2.14 27.14
C LEU A 162 -8.31 2.05 26.88
N GLN A 163 -7.65 1.04 27.45
CA GLN A 163 -6.23 0.78 27.18
C GLN A 163 -6.06 0.13 25.81
N TYR A 164 -5.06 0.58 25.06
CA TYR A 164 -4.77 0.07 23.72
C TYR A 164 -3.27 0.13 23.41
N VAL A 165 -2.84 -0.68 22.43
CA VAL A 165 -1.47 -0.64 21.90
C VAL A 165 -1.39 0.33 20.72
N PRO A 166 -0.29 1.08 20.56
CA PRO A 166 -0.17 2.05 19.48
C PRO A 166 -0.15 1.38 18.10
N LEU A 167 -0.68 2.08 17.10
CA LEU A 167 -0.64 1.62 15.71
C LEU A 167 0.79 1.69 15.15
N PRO A 168 1.27 0.67 14.41
CA PRO A 168 2.54 0.74 13.71
C PRO A 168 2.60 1.86 12.64
N GLU A 169 3.80 2.37 12.34
CA GLU A 169 4.04 3.44 11.35
C GLU A 169 3.94 2.97 9.87
N ILE A 170 2.77 2.47 9.49
CA ILE A 170 2.50 1.96 8.14
C ILE A 170 2.61 3.09 7.10
N TRP A 171 2.07 4.26 7.43
CA TRP A 171 1.98 5.40 6.52
C TRP A 171 3.37 5.87 6.06
N GLN A 172 4.28 6.02 7.02
CA GLN A 172 5.66 6.40 6.76
C GLN A 172 6.39 5.31 5.97
N THR A 173 6.14 4.04 6.30
CA THR A 173 6.73 2.91 5.57
C THR A 173 6.30 2.88 4.11
N LEU A 174 5.00 3.02 3.83
CA LEU A 174 4.47 3.02 2.46
C LEU A 174 5.04 4.20 1.64
N LYS A 175 5.05 5.41 2.21
CA LYS A 175 5.66 6.58 1.56
C LYS A 175 7.14 6.37 1.27
N LYS A 176 7.90 5.84 2.23
CA LYS A 176 9.33 5.56 2.07
C LYS A 176 9.58 4.57 0.95
N GLN A 177 8.81 3.49 0.90
CA GLN A 177 8.92 2.45 -0.14
C GLN A 177 8.58 3.00 -1.53
N LEU A 178 7.49 3.77 -1.66
CA LEU A 178 7.14 4.44 -2.92
C LEU A 178 8.23 5.44 -3.34
N ALA A 179 8.76 6.24 -2.41
CA ALA A 179 9.85 7.16 -2.70
C ALA A 179 11.14 6.44 -3.13
N ALA A 180 11.45 5.29 -2.53
CA ALA A 180 12.62 4.48 -2.90
C ALA A 180 12.48 3.87 -4.30
N VAL A 181 11.28 3.42 -4.67
CA VAL A 181 10.97 2.96 -6.03
C VAL A 181 11.11 4.06 -7.07
N ALA A 182 10.75 5.30 -6.71
CA ALA A 182 10.83 6.47 -7.59
C ALA A 182 12.25 7.01 -7.79
N GLU A 183 13.20 6.60 -6.95
CA GLU A 183 14.56 7.10 -6.93
C GLU A 183 15.55 6.02 -7.43
N PRO A 184 16.13 6.15 -8.63
CA PRO A 184 16.99 5.11 -9.21
C PRO A 184 18.32 4.95 -8.48
N SER A 185 18.70 5.89 -7.60
CA SER A 185 19.86 5.75 -6.71
C SER A 185 19.58 4.88 -5.47
N GLN A 186 18.32 4.56 -5.18
CA GLN A 186 17.94 3.64 -4.09
C GLN A 186 17.94 2.18 -4.58
N PRO A 187 18.12 1.20 -3.68
CA PRO A 187 18.11 -0.22 -4.03
C PRO A 187 16.84 -0.66 -4.78
N GLU A 188 15.67 -0.20 -4.33
CA GLU A 188 14.38 -0.54 -4.91
C GLU A 188 14.20 0.06 -6.31
N GLY A 189 14.53 1.36 -6.50
CA GLY A 189 14.48 2.00 -7.81
C GLY A 189 15.48 1.39 -8.80
N LEU A 190 16.67 1.00 -8.33
CA LEU A 190 17.64 0.25 -9.13
C LEU A 190 17.08 -1.11 -9.57
N GLN A 191 16.44 -1.84 -8.64
CA GLN A 191 15.84 -3.13 -8.95
C GLN A 191 14.72 -2.99 -9.98
N VAL A 192 13.84 -1.99 -9.85
CA VAL A 192 12.80 -1.68 -10.84
C VAL A 192 13.40 -1.42 -12.21
N ALA A 193 14.40 -0.53 -12.30
CA ALA A 193 15.05 -0.21 -13.56
C ALA A 193 15.71 -1.44 -14.20
N ALA A 194 16.36 -2.28 -13.38
CA ALA A 194 17.03 -3.49 -13.84
C ALA A 194 16.04 -4.55 -14.34
N GLU A 195 14.96 -4.81 -13.60
CA GLU A 195 13.92 -5.76 -14.00
C GLU A 195 13.18 -5.29 -15.25
N ALA A 196 12.85 -4.00 -15.31
CA ALA A 196 12.25 -3.38 -16.48
C ALA A 196 13.11 -3.53 -17.73
N LEU A 197 14.40 -3.21 -17.63
CA LEU A 197 15.36 -3.33 -18.72
C LEU A 197 15.57 -4.79 -19.14
N ALA A 198 15.64 -5.72 -18.19
CA ALA A 198 15.77 -7.15 -18.45
C ALA A 198 14.54 -7.77 -19.13
N ALA A 199 13.33 -7.33 -18.74
CA ALA A 199 12.08 -7.84 -19.30
C ALA A 199 11.77 -7.24 -20.68
N MET A 200 11.87 -5.92 -20.82
CA MET A 200 11.41 -5.18 -22.01
C MET A 200 12.52 -4.96 -23.05
N GLY A 201 13.77 -4.89 -22.61
CA GLY A 201 14.91 -4.60 -23.47
C GLY A 201 15.09 -5.57 -24.65
N PRO A 202 15.11 -6.90 -24.43
CA PRO A 202 15.35 -7.87 -25.49
C PRO A 202 14.33 -7.84 -26.64
N GLU A 203 13.10 -7.38 -26.39
CA GLU A 203 12.06 -7.28 -27.41
C GLU A 203 12.22 -6.04 -28.30
N LEU A 204 12.56 -4.88 -27.72
CA LEU A 204 12.74 -3.63 -28.50
C LEU A 204 14.12 -3.50 -29.13
N CYS A 205 15.14 -4.06 -28.49
CA CYS A 205 16.52 -3.99 -28.93
C CYS A 205 17.13 -5.40 -29.02
N PRO A 206 16.61 -6.23 -29.94
CA PRO A 206 17.07 -7.60 -30.09
C PRO A 206 18.53 -7.62 -30.51
N ALA A 207 19.32 -8.49 -29.88
CA ALA A 207 20.69 -8.72 -30.32
C ALA A 207 20.76 -9.36 -31.73
N PRO A 208 21.91 -9.25 -32.41
CA PRO A 208 22.12 -9.87 -33.73
C PRO A 208 21.83 -11.38 -33.71
N GLN A 209 21.53 -11.97 -34.87
CA GLN A 209 21.14 -13.40 -35.00
C GLN A 209 22.12 -14.40 -34.36
N SER A 210 23.39 -14.02 -34.18
CA SER A 210 24.40 -14.81 -33.47
C SER A 210 24.27 -14.81 -31.94
N CYS A 211 23.34 -14.02 -31.38
CA CYS A 211 23.06 -13.89 -29.95
C CYS A 211 21.53 -13.73 -29.71
N PRO A 212 20.73 -14.79 -29.94
CA PRO A 212 19.26 -14.69 -30.08
C PRO A 212 18.48 -14.30 -28.80
N ARG A 213 19.14 -13.94 -27.69
CA ARG A 213 18.48 -13.46 -26.44
C ARG A 213 19.21 -12.31 -25.73
N GLY A 214 20.20 -11.69 -26.37
CA GLY A 214 20.92 -10.55 -25.82
C GLY A 214 20.24 -9.21 -26.11
N LEU A 215 20.67 -8.17 -25.40
CA LEU A 215 20.32 -6.77 -25.70
C LEU A 215 21.45 -6.14 -26.51
N GLN A 216 21.16 -5.56 -27.68
CA GLN A 216 22.15 -4.77 -28.43
C GLN A 216 22.13 -3.31 -27.96
N LEU A 217 23.23 -2.88 -27.34
CA LEU A 217 23.45 -1.50 -26.91
C LEU A 217 24.62 -0.88 -27.68
N ALA A 218 24.46 0.33 -28.21
CA ALA A 218 25.56 1.08 -28.82
C ALA A 218 26.16 2.12 -27.85
N GLN A 219 27.49 2.27 -27.93
CA GLN A 219 28.39 3.18 -27.20
C GLN A 219 28.44 3.01 -25.66
N GLY A 220 29.65 2.81 -25.13
CA GLY A 220 29.97 2.83 -23.69
C GLY A 220 30.25 1.47 -23.03
N PHE A 221 29.82 0.36 -23.62
CA PHE A 221 30.03 -0.98 -23.06
C PHE A 221 30.67 -1.94 -24.06
N GLU A 222 31.96 -1.75 -24.33
CA GLU A 222 32.78 -2.72 -25.07
C GLU A 222 32.79 -4.13 -24.42
N ALA A 223 32.34 -4.26 -23.17
CA ALA A 223 32.20 -5.51 -22.45
C ALA A 223 31.07 -6.41 -23.00
N HIS A 224 29.92 -5.83 -23.40
CA HIS A 224 28.79 -6.63 -23.93
C HIS A 224 29.01 -7.09 -25.37
N GLY A 225 29.62 -6.23 -26.22
CA GLY A 225 30.01 -6.59 -27.59
C GLY A 225 31.05 -7.72 -27.63
N ARG A 226 32.03 -7.70 -26.70
CA ARG A 226 33.03 -8.77 -26.56
C ARG A 226 32.45 -10.06 -25.96
N ALA A 227 31.53 -9.96 -24.99
CA ALA A 227 30.84 -11.12 -24.43
C ALA A 227 29.98 -11.86 -25.49
N CYS A 228 29.28 -11.11 -26.37
CA CYS A 228 28.51 -11.71 -27.46
C CYS A 228 29.38 -12.43 -28.50
N GLN A 229 30.59 -11.92 -28.79
CA GLN A 229 31.54 -12.57 -29.72
C GLN A 229 32.16 -13.85 -29.13
N ALA A 230 32.40 -13.90 -27.82
CA ALA A 230 32.90 -15.10 -27.14
C ALA A 230 31.82 -16.18 -26.92
N ALA A 231 30.54 -15.76 -26.84
CA ALA A 231 29.42 -16.60 -26.40
C ALA A 231 28.47 -17.06 -27.52
N ALA A 232 28.95 -17.24 -28.76
CA ALA A 232 28.21 -17.86 -29.85
C ALA A 232 27.74 -19.32 -29.57
N LYS A 233 27.90 -19.81 -28.33
CA LYS A 233 27.48 -21.13 -27.84
C LYS A 233 26.62 -21.11 -26.57
N THR A 234 26.42 -19.96 -25.91
CA THR A 234 25.63 -19.88 -24.65
C THR A 234 24.67 -18.70 -24.70
N VAL A 235 23.39 -19.01 -24.53
CA VAL A 235 22.27 -18.06 -24.56
C VAL A 235 22.39 -17.09 -23.38
N HIS A 236 22.79 -15.84 -23.63
CA HIS A 236 22.80 -14.80 -22.61
C HIS A 236 21.47 -14.05 -22.63
N VAL A 237 20.53 -14.48 -21.78
CA VAL A 237 19.45 -13.61 -21.32
C VAL A 237 20.09 -12.54 -20.44
N MET A 238 19.81 -11.26 -20.69
CA MET A 238 20.22 -10.22 -19.75
C MET A 238 19.48 -10.45 -18.43
N SER A 239 20.18 -11.00 -17.43
CA SER A 239 19.59 -11.22 -16.12
C SER A 239 19.36 -9.89 -15.42
N PRO A 240 18.38 -9.78 -14.51
CA PRO A 240 18.19 -8.59 -13.68
C PRO A 240 19.48 -8.17 -12.95
N HIS A 241 20.33 -9.11 -12.57
CA HIS A 241 21.62 -8.82 -11.95
C HIS A 241 22.60 -8.13 -12.90
N ALA A 242 22.69 -8.58 -14.15
CA ALA A 242 23.50 -7.92 -15.18
C ALA A 242 22.94 -6.55 -15.56
N ALA A 243 21.61 -6.42 -15.64
CA ALA A 243 20.93 -5.16 -15.88
C ALA A 243 21.15 -4.16 -14.74
N ALA A 244 21.19 -4.61 -13.48
CA ALA A 244 21.47 -3.74 -12.33
C ALA A 244 22.87 -3.12 -12.40
N GLY A 245 23.90 -3.91 -12.75
CA GLY A 245 25.26 -3.40 -12.92
C GLY A 245 25.39 -2.39 -14.07
N LEU A 246 24.57 -2.53 -15.11
CA LEU A 246 24.45 -1.55 -16.20
C LEU A 246 23.75 -0.28 -15.71
N VAL A 247 22.57 -0.40 -15.09
CA VAL A 247 21.77 0.74 -14.60
C VAL A 247 22.56 1.57 -13.58
N GLN A 248 23.34 0.95 -12.69
CA GLN A 248 24.19 1.66 -11.72
C GLN A 248 25.18 2.62 -12.37
N GLN A 249 25.61 2.34 -13.60
CA GLN A 249 26.55 3.18 -14.35
C GLN A 249 25.82 4.27 -15.16
N LEU A 250 24.51 4.16 -15.31
CA LEU A 250 23.67 5.12 -15.99
C LEU A 250 23.20 6.19 -15.01
N ARG A 251 23.23 7.46 -15.45
CA ARG A 251 22.67 8.57 -14.66
C ARG A 251 21.18 8.70 -14.95
N LEU A 252 20.39 7.77 -14.43
CA LEU A 252 18.93 7.84 -14.50
C LEU A 252 18.41 8.97 -13.61
N ARG A 253 17.30 9.55 -14.02
CA ARG A 253 16.58 10.60 -13.28
C ARG A 253 15.43 10.00 -12.48
N PRO A 254 15.11 10.57 -11.31
CA PRO A 254 13.92 10.17 -10.54
C PRO A 254 12.64 10.38 -11.33
N GLU A 255 11.65 9.54 -11.06
CA GLU A 255 10.35 9.54 -11.74
C GLU A 255 9.23 9.87 -10.75
N PRO A 256 8.30 10.77 -11.10
CA PRO A 256 7.24 11.15 -10.18
C PRO A 256 6.19 10.04 -10.01
N LEU A 257 5.74 9.83 -8.78
CA LEU A 257 4.63 8.93 -8.44
C LEU A 257 3.40 9.73 -8.01
N ARG A 258 2.25 9.47 -8.63
CA ARG A 258 0.98 10.12 -8.23
C ARG A 258 0.52 9.63 -6.86
N SER A 259 0.71 8.33 -6.58
CA SER A 259 0.42 7.76 -5.26
C SER A 259 1.17 8.45 -4.14
N LEU A 260 2.47 8.75 -4.34
CA LEU A 260 3.28 9.44 -3.34
C LEU A 260 2.83 10.89 -3.12
N ALA A 261 2.43 11.59 -4.20
CA ALA A 261 1.87 12.94 -4.09
C ALA A 261 0.58 12.94 -3.26
N LEU A 262 -0.35 12.01 -3.55
CA LEU A 262 -1.60 11.87 -2.81
C LEU A 262 -1.36 11.59 -1.32
N LEU A 263 -0.43 10.68 -0.98
CA LEU A 263 -0.13 10.37 0.42
C LEU A 263 0.39 11.59 1.20
N ARG A 264 1.15 12.48 0.55
CA ARG A 264 1.62 13.74 1.15
C ARG A 264 0.48 14.73 1.36
N GLU A 265 -0.43 14.86 0.40
CA GLU A 265 -1.61 15.75 0.52
C GLU A 265 -2.53 15.31 1.65
N VAL A 266 -2.78 14.00 1.78
CA VAL A 266 -3.62 13.44 2.84
C VAL A 266 -2.97 13.66 4.21
N GLU A 267 -1.66 13.47 4.34
CA GLU A 267 -0.93 13.73 5.60
C GLU A 267 -1.10 15.17 6.07
N VAL A 268 -0.89 16.15 5.17
CA VAL A 268 -1.09 17.57 5.48
C VAL A 268 -2.54 17.86 5.91
N ALA A 269 -3.52 17.23 5.26
CA ALA A 269 -4.93 17.41 5.62
C ALA A 269 -5.28 16.80 6.98
N VAL A 270 -4.61 15.72 7.39
CA VAL A 270 -4.81 15.07 8.70
C VAL A 270 -4.12 15.86 9.80
N GLU A 271 -2.86 16.26 9.61
CA GLU A 271 -2.11 17.07 10.58
C GLU A 271 -2.74 18.46 10.78
N GLY A 272 -3.23 19.08 9.70
CA GLY A 272 -3.94 20.35 9.76
C GLY A 272 -5.25 20.33 10.56
N ARG A 273 -5.87 19.15 10.75
CA ARG A 273 -7.07 18.98 11.59
C ARG A 273 -6.77 18.75 13.07
N GLN A 274 -5.58 18.27 13.40
CA GLN A 274 -5.15 18.08 14.80
C GLN A 274 -4.71 19.38 15.47
N GLY A 275 -4.45 20.45 14.70
CA GLY A 275 -4.07 21.77 15.20
C GLY A 275 -5.22 22.77 15.42
N ALA A 276 -6.47 22.38 15.18
CA ALA A 276 -7.63 23.24 15.45
C ALA A 276 -8.10 23.02 16.90
N PRO A 277 -8.04 24.02 17.79
CA PRO A 277 -8.69 23.91 19.10
C PRO A 277 -10.20 23.78 18.90
N ALA A 278 -10.81 22.84 19.62
CA ALA A 278 -12.26 22.77 19.78
C ALA A 278 -12.81 24.01 20.49
#